data_AF-A0A9W6G9L1-F1
#
_entry.id   AF-A0A9W6G9L1-F1
#
_cell.length_a   1.000
_cell.length_b   1.000
_cell.length_c   1.000
_cell.angle_alpha   90.00
_cell.angle_beta   90.00
_cell.angle_gamma   90.00
#
_symmetry.space_group_name_H-M   'P 1'
#
loop_
_entity.id
_entity.type
_entity.pdbx_description
1 polymer ?
#
loop_
_entity_poly.entity_id
_entity_poly.type
_entity_poly.pdbx_seq_one_letter_code
_entity_poly.pdbx_strand_id
1 'polypeptide(L)'
;MSTITDRLRRRGNRALTRIAVLLAAAMVTVFALPSSAMAEADFFQDCQFDNVICTFGTRAAAPQGLQCATTSAHTGATRVCIDYATDSVYVRDGDADGYGAVARVWSDNGVAWRYCANNQGEGWWVKCDFDWVEAGSHDVVGGYIINWSTKQTVGMWSWSGK
;
A
#
# COMPACT_ATOMS: atom_id res chain seq x y z
N MET A 1 14.67 84.43 -25.24
CA MET A 1 13.24 84.05 -25.33
C MET A 1 13.13 82.53 -25.14
N SER A 2 12.54 82.13 -24.00
CA SER A 2 11.95 80.81 -23.68
C SER A 2 11.11 80.25 -24.84
N THR A 3 10.82 78.96 -25.05
CA THR A 3 11.03 77.66 -24.35
C THR A 3 10.43 76.59 -25.28
N ILE A 4 11.15 75.55 -25.70
CA ILE A 4 10.57 74.32 -26.30
C ILE A 4 11.34 73.10 -25.77
N THR A 5 11.55 73.05 -24.46
CA THR A 5 12.32 71.99 -23.78
C THR A 5 11.47 70.94 -23.07
N ASP A 6 10.14 70.89 -23.27
CA ASP A 6 9.29 70.20 -22.28
C ASP A 6 8.24 69.19 -22.76
N ARG A 7 8.29 68.68 -23.99
CA ARG A 7 7.20 67.77 -24.47
C ARG A 7 7.56 66.45 -25.12
N LEU A 8 8.81 65.98 -25.03
CA LEU A 8 9.15 64.62 -25.49
C LEU A 8 9.88 63.76 -24.46
N ARG A 9 9.76 64.11 -23.17
CA ARG A 9 10.28 63.35 -22.02
C ARG A 9 9.33 62.27 -21.48
N ARG A 10 8.44 61.69 -22.30
CA ARG A 10 7.52 60.60 -21.88
C ARG A 10 7.18 59.63 -23.01
N ARG A 11 8.11 58.73 -23.33
CA ARG A 11 7.88 57.39 -23.87
C ARG A 11 9.25 56.69 -23.80
N GLY A 12 9.72 56.35 -22.60
CA GLY A 12 9.13 55.28 -21.82
C GLY A 12 9.87 53.99 -22.15
N ASN A 13 11.15 53.96 -21.75
CA ASN A 13 11.97 52.76 -21.59
C ASN A 13 11.12 51.59 -21.11
N ARG A 14 11.00 50.51 -21.89
CA ARG A 14 10.62 49.15 -21.45
C ARG A 14 10.55 48.22 -22.67
N ALA A 15 11.70 47.77 -23.13
CA ALA A 15 11.79 46.54 -23.93
C ALA A 15 13.23 45.98 -23.86
N LEU A 16 13.78 45.92 -22.64
CA LEU A 16 14.93 45.08 -22.36
C LEU A 16 14.55 44.13 -21.24
N THR A 17 15.01 42.89 -21.41
CA THR A 17 15.17 41.86 -20.38
C THR A 17 13.91 41.25 -19.78
N ARG A 18 13.61 40.01 -20.22
CA ARG A 18 13.54 38.82 -19.35
C ARG A 18 13.23 37.58 -20.20
N ILE A 19 14.28 36.99 -20.77
CA ILE A 19 14.26 35.56 -21.11
C ILE A 19 14.38 34.83 -19.76
N ALA A 20 13.24 34.48 -19.18
CA ALA A 20 13.20 33.61 -18.01
C ALA A 20 13.41 32.17 -18.51
N VAL A 21 14.62 31.66 -18.30
CA VAL A 21 14.93 30.24 -18.44
C VAL A 21 14.13 29.49 -17.36
N LEU A 22 13.08 28.81 -17.78
CA LEU A 22 12.33 27.87 -16.95
C LEU A 22 13.22 26.63 -16.73
N LEU A 23 13.97 26.61 -15.64
CA LEU A 23 14.53 25.38 -15.08
C LEU A 23 13.36 24.56 -14.52
N ALA A 24 12.85 23.63 -15.33
CA ALA A 24 11.95 22.59 -14.86
C ALA A 24 12.73 21.67 -13.91
N ALA A 25 12.52 21.82 -12.61
CA ALA A 25 12.97 20.84 -11.63
C ALA A 25 12.19 19.54 -11.88
N ALA A 26 12.84 18.55 -12.49
CA ALA A 26 12.32 17.20 -12.56
C ALA A 26 12.32 16.63 -11.14
N MET A 27 11.18 16.71 -10.45
CA MET A 27 10.97 15.95 -9.23
C MET A 27 10.97 14.47 -9.60
N VAL A 28 12.06 13.79 -9.31
CA VAL A 28 12.11 12.32 -9.33
C VAL A 28 11.28 11.86 -8.14
N THR A 29 9.99 11.63 -8.35
CA THR A 29 9.17 10.89 -7.40
C THR A 29 9.68 9.45 -7.41
N VAL A 30 10.44 9.10 -6.37
CA VAL A 30 10.77 7.70 -6.08
C VAL A 30 9.45 7.05 -5.69
N PHE A 31 8.80 6.40 -6.64
CA PHE A 31 7.73 5.47 -6.32
C PHE A 31 8.36 4.35 -5.50
N ALA A 32 7.90 4.15 -4.26
CA ALA A 32 8.25 2.97 -3.47
C ALA A 32 7.72 1.75 -4.24
N LEU A 33 8.56 1.18 -5.09
CA LEU A 33 8.24 -0.05 -5.79
C LEU A 33 8.19 -1.16 -4.75
N PRO A 34 7.22 -2.08 -4.84
CA PRO A 34 7.14 -3.21 -3.92
C PRO A 34 8.44 -4.03 -4.01
N SER A 35 8.77 -4.72 -2.92
CA SER A 35 9.96 -5.58 -2.87
C SER A 35 9.95 -6.59 -4.03
N SER A 36 11.14 -6.97 -4.51
CA SER A 36 11.28 -7.94 -5.62
C SER A 36 10.55 -9.27 -5.34
N ALA A 37 10.42 -9.66 -4.07
CA ALA A 37 9.66 -10.84 -3.67
C ALA A 37 8.16 -10.71 -4.01
N MET A 38 7.60 -9.50 -4.03
CA MET A 38 6.18 -9.27 -4.32
C MET A 38 5.89 -9.02 -5.81
N ALA A 39 6.82 -9.40 -6.70
CA ALA A 39 6.62 -9.37 -8.14
C ALA A 39 6.10 -10.71 -8.71
N GLU A 40 6.21 -11.81 -7.95
CA GLU A 40 5.88 -13.17 -8.41
C GLU A 40 4.70 -13.77 -7.63
N ALA A 41 3.94 -14.67 -8.27
CA ALA A 41 2.76 -15.30 -7.67
C ALA A 41 3.10 -16.05 -6.37
N ASP A 42 4.25 -16.71 -6.35
CA ASP A 42 4.88 -17.20 -5.15
C ASP A 42 5.73 -16.07 -4.57
N PHE A 43 5.11 -15.19 -3.79
CA PHE A 43 5.83 -14.06 -3.19
C PHE A 43 6.51 -14.40 -1.87
N PHE A 44 6.22 -15.57 -1.30
CA PHE A 44 6.81 -16.06 -0.06
C PHE A 44 6.96 -17.59 -0.12
N GLN A 45 8.00 -18.12 0.52
CA GLN A 45 8.32 -19.54 0.46
C GLN A 45 7.16 -20.48 0.84
N ASP A 46 6.29 -20.05 1.76
CA ASP A 46 5.15 -20.88 2.17
C ASP A 46 4.14 -21.08 1.03
N CYS A 47 4.12 -20.20 0.02
CA CYS A 47 3.22 -20.29 -1.12
C CYS A 47 3.44 -21.57 -1.96
N GLN A 48 4.57 -22.25 -1.79
CA GLN A 48 4.88 -23.51 -2.48
C GLN A 48 4.21 -24.73 -1.85
N PHE A 49 3.58 -24.59 -0.68
CA PHE A 49 2.93 -25.71 0.00
C PHE A 49 1.46 -25.86 -0.43
N ASP A 50 1.03 -27.09 -0.69
CA ASP A 50 -0.33 -27.40 -1.16
C ASP A 50 -1.45 -27.00 -0.18
N ASN A 51 -1.12 -26.76 1.10
CA ASN A 51 -2.06 -26.31 2.13
C ASN A 51 -1.99 -24.79 2.40
N VAL A 52 -1.42 -24.03 1.47
CA VAL A 52 -1.27 -22.58 1.52
C VAL A 52 -1.86 -21.95 0.26
N ILE A 53 -2.65 -20.89 0.43
CA ILE A 53 -3.08 -20.03 -0.67
C ILE A 53 -2.36 -18.70 -0.53
N CYS A 54 -1.74 -18.24 -1.61
CA CYS A 54 -1.14 -16.92 -1.69
C CYS A 54 -1.76 -16.12 -2.83
N THR A 55 -2.22 -14.91 -2.52
CA THR A 55 -2.91 -14.05 -3.48
C THR A 55 -2.43 -12.61 -3.32
N PHE A 56 -2.10 -11.96 -4.44
CA PHE A 56 -2.05 -10.51 -4.46
C PHE A 56 -3.46 -9.96 -4.51
N GLY A 57 -3.78 -9.08 -3.57
CA GLY A 57 -5.10 -8.49 -3.52
C GLY A 57 -5.35 -7.56 -4.69
N THR A 58 -6.61 -7.47 -5.09
CA THR A 58 -7.06 -6.48 -6.07
C THR A 58 -7.34 -5.15 -5.39
N ARG A 59 -7.07 -4.02 -6.06
CA ARG A 59 -7.25 -2.70 -5.47
C ARG A 59 -8.72 -2.48 -5.08
N ALA A 60 -8.92 -1.98 -3.86
CA ALA A 60 -10.24 -1.79 -3.28
C ALA A 60 -10.38 -0.41 -2.63
N ALA A 61 -11.62 0.00 -2.37
CA ALA A 61 -11.90 1.10 -1.47
C ALA A 61 -11.61 0.69 -0.02
N ALA A 62 -11.44 1.67 0.87
CA ALA A 62 -11.31 1.41 2.30
C ALA A 62 -12.60 0.73 2.82
N PRO A 63 -12.50 -0.43 3.49
CA PRO A 63 -13.66 -1.11 4.03
C PRO A 63 -14.32 -0.29 5.15
N GLN A 64 -15.63 -0.44 5.30
CA GLN A 64 -16.44 0.23 6.33
C GLN A 64 -17.19 -0.81 7.17
N GLY A 65 -17.28 -0.60 8.48
CA GLY A 65 -18.06 -1.45 9.38
C GLY A 65 -17.49 -2.85 9.64
N LEU A 66 -16.29 -3.15 9.14
CA LEU A 66 -15.62 -4.44 9.35
C LEU A 66 -14.80 -4.47 10.64
N GLN A 67 -14.49 -5.67 11.13
CA GLN A 67 -13.48 -5.84 12.17
C GLN A 67 -12.10 -5.59 11.58
N CYS A 68 -11.37 -4.67 12.19
CA CYS A 68 -10.03 -4.28 11.74
C CYS A 68 -9.06 -4.16 12.92
N ALA A 69 -7.78 -4.41 12.67
CA ALA A 69 -6.70 -3.97 13.54
C ALA A 69 -5.52 -3.43 12.72
N THR A 70 -4.61 -2.72 13.37
CA THR A 70 -3.40 -2.16 12.76
C THR A 70 -2.19 -2.64 13.55
N THR A 71 -1.17 -3.15 12.87
CA THR A 71 0.08 -3.53 13.51
C THR A 71 0.87 -2.29 13.95
N SER A 72 1.90 -2.47 14.78
CA SER A 72 2.78 -1.37 15.17
C SER A 72 3.61 -0.83 13.99
N ALA A 73 4.22 0.34 14.14
CA ALA A 73 5.19 0.86 13.16
C ALA A 73 6.38 -0.09 12.94
N HIS A 74 6.83 -0.81 13.98
CA HIS A 74 7.89 -1.82 13.85
C HIS A 74 7.52 -3.00 12.93
N THR A 75 6.24 -3.16 12.66
CA THR A 75 5.64 -4.23 11.85
C THR A 75 4.94 -3.65 10.62
N GLY A 76 5.41 -2.50 10.11
CA GLY A 76 4.96 -1.87 8.86
C GLY A 76 3.60 -1.16 8.92
N ALA A 77 3.08 -0.89 10.12
CA ALA A 77 1.79 -0.24 10.34
C ALA A 77 0.63 -0.84 9.50
N THR A 78 0.74 -2.13 9.19
CA THR A 78 -0.16 -2.85 8.29
C THR A 78 -1.55 -2.91 8.90
N ARG A 79 -2.55 -2.46 8.14
CA ARG A 79 -3.94 -2.52 8.59
C ARG A 79 -4.66 -3.66 7.89
N VAL A 80 -5.26 -4.53 8.69
CA VAL A 80 -6.01 -5.70 8.22
C VAL A 80 -7.45 -5.56 8.65
N CYS A 81 -8.38 -5.83 7.74
CA CYS A 81 -9.80 -5.96 8.05
C CYS A 81 -10.35 -7.26 7.47
N ILE A 82 -11.31 -7.87 8.17
CA ILE A 82 -11.98 -9.10 7.72
C ILE A 82 -13.46 -8.82 7.52
N ASP A 83 -13.97 -9.18 6.35
CA ASP A 83 -15.39 -9.32 6.09
C ASP A 83 -15.77 -10.79 6.19
N TYR A 84 -16.34 -11.18 7.32
CA TYR A 84 -16.81 -12.54 7.59
C TYR A 84 -18.03 -12.92 6.74
N ALA A 85 -18.75 -11.97 6.15
CA ALA A 85 -19.93 -12.31 5.34
C ALA A 85 -19.56 -12.75 3.92
N THR A 86 -18.35 -12.39 3.46
CA THR A 86 -17.87 -12.64 2.10
C THR A 86 -16.47 -13.25 2.09
N ASP A 87 -16.02 -13.77 3.23
CA ASP A 87 -14.71 -14.37 3.45
C ASP A 87 -13.54 -13.56 2.88
N SER A 88 -13.61 -12.24 3.05
CA SER A 88 -12.69 -11.32 2.41
C SER A 88 -11.70 -10.71 3.39
N VAL A 89 -10.45 -10.63 2.96
CA VAL A 89 -9.36 -9.98 3.69
C VAL A 89 -8.98 -8.70 2.98
N TYR A 90 -9.02 -7.58 3.70
CA TYR A 90 -8.54 -6.29 3.23
C TYR A 90 -7.21 -5.95 3.88
N VAL A 91 -6.23 -5.54 3.08
CA VAL A 91 -4.90 -5.18 3.55
C VAL A 91 -4.53 -3.79 3.06
N ARG A 92 -4.16 -2.92 3.98
CA ARG A 92 -3.57 -1.62 3.67
C ARG A 92 -2.13 -1.60 4.10
N ASP A 93 -1.29 -1.15 3.20
CA ASP A 93 0.07 -0.78 3.55
C ASP A 93 0.09 0.55 4.29
N GLY A 94 0.70 0.55 5.47
CA GLY A 94 0.71 1.69 6.39
C GLY A 94 2.03 2.44 6.42
N ASP A 95 3.08 1.93 5.78
CA ASP A 95 4.42 2.48 5.85
C ASP A 95 5.06 2.59 4.46
N ALA A 96 5.91 3.59 4.26
CA ALA A 96 6.59 3.87 2.99
C ALA A 96 7.99 3.24 2.96
N ASP A 97 8.11 1.98 3.38
CA ASP A 97 9.39 1.31 3.63
C ASP A 97 9.91 0.49 2.42
N GLY A 98 9.12 0.43 1.34
CA GLY A 98 9.44 -0.32 0.12
C GLY A 98 9.17 -1.82 0.23
N TYR A 99 8.67 -2.30 1.35
CA TYR A 99 8.08 -3.61 1.46
C TYR A 99 6.60 -3.55 1.10
N GLY A 100 6.00 -4.68 0.75
CA GLY A 100 4.55 -4.75 0.63
C GLY A 100 3.94 -5.39 1.86
N ALA A 101 2.86 -4.78 2.34
CA ALA A 101 2.08 -5.29 3.45
C ALA A 101 1.42 -6.64 3.14
N VAL A 102 1.27 -7.47 4.16
CA VAL A 102 0.67 -8.80 4.08
C VAL A 102 -0.23 -9.06 5.29
N ALA A 103 -1.37 -9.70 5.03
CA ALA A 103 -2.15 -10.39 6.04
C ALA A 103 -2.06 -11.89 5.82
N ARG A 104 -2.09 -12.65 6.91
CA ARG A 104 -2.23 -14.10 6.88
C ARG A 104 -3.38 -14.52 7.77
N VAL A 105 -4.30 -15.29 7.21
CA VAL A 105 -5.33 -15.99 7.96
C VAL A 105 -4.94 -17.45 8.08
N TRP A 106 -4.92 -17.95 9.31
CA TRP A 106 -4.83 -19.39 9.60
C TRP A 106 -6.22 -19.98 9.86
N SER A 107 -6.41 -21.25 9.55
CA SER A 107 -7.63 -22.00 9.87
C SER A 107 -7.29 -23.40 10.38
N ASP A 108 -8.04 -23.86 11.39
CA ASP A 108 -8.02 -25.24 11.88
C ASP A 108 -8.51 -26.26 10.84
N ASN A 109 -9.45 -25.86 9.97
CA ASN A 109 -10.10 -26.72 8.99
C ASN A 109 -9.88 -26.25 7.55
N GLY A 110 -9.80 -27.20 6.63
CA GLY A 110 -9.57 -26.93 5.21
C GLY A 110 -8.13 -26.51 4.92
N VAL A 111 -7.96 -25.49 4.07
CA VAL A 111 -6.64 -24.89 3.80
C VAL A 111 -6.14 -24.19 5.05
N ALA A 112 -4.92 -24.52 5.46
CA ALA A 112 -4.37 -24.06 6.73
C ALA A 112 -4.00 -22.57 6.69
N TRP A 113 -3.38 -22.08 5.61
CA TRP A 113 -2.88 -20.70 5.56
C TRP A 113 -3.35 -19.98 4.30
N ARG A 114 -3.75 -18.72 4.46
CA ARG A 114 -4.15 -17.83 3.35
C ARG A 114 -3.43 -16.51 3.49
N TYR A 115 -2.60 -16.15 2.52
CA TYR A 115 -1.85 -14.90 2.48
C TYR A 115 -2.51 -13.94 1.50
N CYS A 116 -2.88 -12.75 2.00
CA CYS A 116 -3.29 -11.62 1.17
C CYS A 116 -2.18 -10.57 1.18
N ALA A 117 -1.57 -10.33 0.03
CA ALA A 117 -0.46 -9.40 -0.09
C ALA A 117 -0.83 -8.14 -0.87
N ASN A 118 -0.37 -7.00 -0.40
CA ASN A 118 -0.57 -5.68 -1.00
C ASN A 118 0.73 -5.22 -1.68
N ASN A 119 0.75 -5.28 -3.01
CA ASN A 119 1.86 -4.79 -3.83
C ASN A 119 1.61 -3.39 -4.43
N GLN A 120 0.56 -2.69 -4.00
CA GLN A 120 0.20 -1.37 -4.51
C GLN A 120 0.99 -0.23 -3.82
N GLY A 121 1.70 -0.55 -2.74
CA GLY A 121 2.47 0.39 -1.93
C GLY A 121 1.63 1.14 -0.89
N GLU A 122 2.31 2.03 -0.15
CA GLU A 122 1.75 2.76 0.98
C GLU A 122 0.41 3.42 0.65
N GLY A 123 -0.55 3.24 1.56
CA GLY A 123 -1.80 4.00 1.55
C GLY A 123 -2.94 3.34 0.78
N TRP A 124 -2.63 2.44 -0.14
CA TRP A 124 -3.62 1.72 -0.92
C TRP A 124 -4.20 0.53 -0.17
N TRP A 125 -5.50 0.30 -0.37
CA TRP A 125 -6.18 -0.90 0.06
C TRP A 125 -6.21 -1.91 -1.07
N VAL A 126 -5.99 -3.17 -0.71
CA VAL A 126 -6.30 -4.32 -1.55
C VAL A 126 -7.28 -5.25 -0.85
N LYS A 127 -7.95 -6.08 -1.63
CA LYS A 127 -8.88 -7.11 -1.19
C LYS A 127 -8.47 -8.46 -1.78
N CYS A 128 -8.40 -9.47 -0.93
CA CYS A 128 -8.37 -10.87 -1.34
C CYS A 128 -9.66 -11.53 -0.89
N ASP A 129 -10.35 -12.16 -1.82
CA ASP A 129 -11.45 -13.05 -1.54
C ASP A 129 -10.88 -14.43 -1.24
N PHE A 130 -11.19 -14.93 -0.06
CA PHE A 130 -10.96 -16.32 0.31
C PHE A 130 -12.33 -16.99 0.48
N ASP A 131 -12.37 -18.31 0.47
CA ASP A 131 -13.58 -19.10 0.74
C ASP A 131 -13.14 -20.10 1.80
N TRP A 132 -13.31 -19.74 3.07
CA TRP A 132 -12.78 -20.54 4.17
C TRP A 132 -13.87 -21.37 4.82
N VAL A 133 -13.42 -22.43 5.48
CA VAL A 133 -14.34 -23.26 6.25
C VAL A 133 -14.61 -22.53 7.57
N GLU A 134 -15.87 -22.18 7.79
CA GLU A 134 -16.40 -21.49 8.98
C GLU A 134 -16.15 -22.24 10.30
N ALA A 135 -16.07 -23.57 10.22
CA ALA A 135 -15.88 -24.43 11.38
C ALA A 135 -14.44 -24.35 11.90
N GLY A 136 -14.29 -24.36 13.23
CA GLY A 136 -12.99 -24.32 13.91
C GLY A 136 -12.56 -22.90 14.28
N SER A 137 -11.28 -22.76 14.61
CA SER A 137 -10.67 -21.48 14.96
C SER A 137 -9.87 -20.93 13.79
N HIS A 138 -9.73 -19.62 13.79
CA HIS A 138 -8.97 -18.87 12.82
C HIS A 138 -8.17 -17.78 13.51
N ASP A 139 -6.98 -17.50 12.97
CA ASP A 139 -6.08 -16.45 13.49
C ASP A 139 -5.69 -15.48 12.39
N VAL A 140 -5.79 -14.18 12.67
CA VAL A 140 -5.26 -13.11 11.81
C VAL A 140 -3.87 -12.72 12.27
N VAL A 141 -2.97 -12.66 11.30
CA VAL A 141 -1.63 -12.11 11.42
C VAL A 141 -1.46 -10.99 10.40
N GLY A 142 -0.76 -9.92 10.78
CA GLY A 142 -0.44 -8.81 9.88
C GLY A 142 1.06 -8.45 9.94
N GLY A 143 1.56 -7.81 8.90
CA GLY A 143 2.93 -7.32 8.81
C GLY A 143 3.37 -7.11 7.37
N TYR A 144 4.64 -7.31 7.07
CA TYR A 144 5.20 -7.12 5.73
C TYR A 144 6.22 -8.21 5.36
N ILE A 145 6.46 -8.33 4.05
CA ILE A 145 7.41 -9.30 3.49
C ILE A 145 8.72 -8.59 3.12
N ILE A 146 9.83 -9.03 3.71
CA ILE A 146 11.17 -8.48 3.46
C ILE A 146 11.76 -9.08 2.19
N ASN A 147 11.71 -10.41 2.10
CA ASN A 147 12.18 -11.19 0.95
C ASN A 147 11.44 -12.54 0.89
N TRP A 148 11.77 -13.36 -0.11
CA TRP A 148 11.18 -14.69 -0.34
C TRP A 148 11.05 -15.58 0.91
N SER A 149 12.00 -15.50 1.86
CA SER A 149 12.06 -16.38 3.03
C SER A 149 11.87 -15.65 4.37
N THR A 150 11.84 -14.32 4.35
CA THR A 150 11.81 -13.49 5.57
C THR A 150 10.60 -12.55 5.56
N LYS A 151 9.83 -12.60 6.64
CA LYS A 151 8.69 -11.71 6.90
C LYS A 151 8.78 -11.18 8.33
N GLN A 152 8.21 -10.00 8.57
CA GLN A 152 8.06 -9.42 9.89
C GLN A 152 6.57 -9.27 10.19
N THR A 153 6.05 -10.14 11.05
CA THR A 153 4.60 -10.25 11.30
C THR A 153 4.28 -10.42 12.77
N VAL A 154 3.06 -10.04 13.17
CA VAL A 154 2.55 -10.21 14.53
C VAL A 154 1.11 -10.72 14.51
N GLY A 155 0.77 -11.57 15.49
CA GLY A 155 -0.62 -11.99 15.72
C GLY A 155 -1.49 -10.80 16.11
N MET A 156 -2.70 -10.74 15.55
CA MET A 156 -3.59 -9.61 15.74
C MET A 156 -4.82 -10.00 16.57
N TRP A 157 -5.64 -10.93 16.07
CA TRP A 157 -6.79 -11.48 16.78
C TRP A 157 -7.17 -12.87 16.24
N SER A 158 -8.09 -13.53 16.93
CA SER A 158 -8.61 -14.84 16.58
C SER A 158 -10.14 -14.83 16.58
N TRP A 159 -10.75 -15.76 15.86
CA TRP A 159 -12.21 -15.97 15.88
C TRP A 159 -12.55 -17.44 15.68
N SER A 160 -13.82 -17.78 15.91
CA SER A 160 -14.40 -19.10 15.60
C SER A 160 -15.89 -18.98 15.29
N GLY A 161 -16.38 -19.86 14.41
CA GLY A 161 -17.81 -19.92 14.04
C GLY A 161 -18.34 -18.64 13.39
N LYS A 162 -17.52 -18.03 12.52
CA LYS A 162 -17.82 -16.82 11.75
C LYS A 162 -17.41 -17.01 10.31
#